data_AF-A0A0R2P896-F1
#
_entry.id   AF-A0A0R2P896-F1
#
_cell.length_a   1.000
_cell.length_b   1.000
_cell.length_c   1.000
_cell.angle_alpha   90.00
_cell.angle_beta   90.00
_cell.angle_gamma   90.00
#
_symmetry.space_group_name_H-M   'P 1'
#
loop_
_entity.id
_entity.type
_entity.pdbx_description
1 polymer ?
#
loop_
_entity_poly.entity_id
_entity_poly.type
_entity_poly.pdbx_seq_one_letter_code
_entity_poly.pdbx_strand_id
1 'polypeptide(L)' 'MIIDCDSCIMRDIACKDCVVSVLISAPNNESHEPSELGLEEARVIDLLSSRGMIPPLRYAQNEGESDNSQANQALSG' A
#
# COMPACT_ATOMS: atom_id res chain seq x y z
N MET A 1 11.93 -21.88 -5.35
CA MET A 1 10.61 -22.56 -5.28
C MET A 1 9.72 -21.91 -6.31
N ILE A 2 9.05 -22.68 -7.17
CA ILE A 2 8.18 -22.16 -8.24
C ILE A 2 6.77 -22.69 -7.97
N ILE A 3 5.77 -21.81 -7.99
CA ILE A 3 4.37 -22.18 -7.86
C ILE A 3 3.77 -22.16 -9.26
N ASP A 4 3.30 -23.31 -9.72
CA ASP A 4 2.54 -23.44 -10.96
C ASP A 4 1.05 -23.48 -10.63
N CYS A 5 0.38 -22.34 -10.82
CA CYS A 5 -1.05 -22.27 -10.60
C CYS A 5 -1.81 -23.13 -11.63
N ASP A 6 -1.26 -23.41 -12.82
CA ASP A 6 -1.93 -24.13 -13.93
C ASP A 6 -2.19 -25.60 -13.62
N SER A 7 -1.31 -26.23 -12.86
CA SER A 7 -1.46 -27.60 -12.38
C SER A 7 -2.04 -27.71 -10.96
N CYS A 8 -2.43 -26.59 -10.34
CA CYS A 8 -2.89 -26.57 -8.95
C CYS A 8 -4.30 -27.17 -8.81
N ILE A 9 -4.43 -28.30 -8.12
CA ILE A 9 -5.71 -28.96 -7.87
C ILE A 9 -6.72 -28.11 -7.09
N MET A 10 -6.25 -27.10 -6.33
CA MET A 10 -7.10 -26.20 -5.56
C MET A 10 -7.61 -25.02 -6.41
N ARG A 11 -7.18 -24.88 -7.67
CA ARG A 11 -7.53 -23.75 -8.55
C ARG A 11 -9.04 -23.51 -8.61
N ASP A 12 -9.81 -24.57 -8.83
CA ASP A 12 -11.27 -24.47 -8.99
C ASP A 12 -12.03 -24.67 -7.67
N ILE A 13 -11.31 -24.84 -6.56
CA ILE A 13 -11.89 -25.15 -5.25
C ILE A 13 -11.75 -23.94 -4.30
N ALA A 14 -10.56 -23.34 -4.24
CA ALA A 14 -10.21 -22.35 -3.21
C ALA A 14 -9.21 -21.29 -3.68
N CYS A 15 -8.99 -21.11 -4.99
CA CYS A 15 -8.00 -20.14 -5.49
C CYS A 15 -8.29 -18.70 -5.03
N LYS A 16 -9.55 -18.34 -4.84
CA LYS A 16 -9.96 -17.02 -4.33
C LYS A 16 -9.47 -16.74 -2.90
N ASP A 17 -9.16 -17.79 -2.14
CA ASP A 17 -8.65 -17.72 -0.76
C ASP A 17 -7.18 -18.18 -0.66
N CYS A 18 -6.49 -18.32 -1.79
CA CYS A 18 -5.07 -18.68 -1.81
C CYS A 18 -4.21 -17.45 -1.51
N VAL A 19 -3.18 -17.59 -0.66
CA VAL A 19 -2.21 -16.52 -0.38
C VAL A 19 -1.55 -15.96 -1.64
N VAL A 20 -1.39 -16.79 -2.69
CA VAL A 20 -0.83 -16.38 -3.98
C VAL A 20 -1.69 -15.33 -4.67
N SER A 21 -3.01 -15.39 -4.51
CA SER A 21 -3.94 -14.41 -5.05
C SER A 21 -3.73 -13.04 -4.41
N VAL A 22 -3.40 -12.98 -3.11
CA VAL A 22 -3.06 -11.72 -2.41
C VAL A 22 -1.72 -11.14 -2.88
N LEU A 23 -0.77 -12.00 -3.28
CA LEU A 23 0.56 -11.59 -3.73
C LEU A 23 0.56 -11.12 -5.20
N ILE A 24 -0.27 -11.72 -6.06
CA ILE A 24 -0.31 -11.43 -7.50
C ILE A 24 -1.40 -10.41 -7.84
N SER A 25 -2.54 -10.49 -7.18
CA SER A 25 -3.56 -9.45 -7.23
C SER A 25 -3.48 -8.66 -5.93
N ALA A 26 -3.23 -7.34 -6.00
CA ALA A 26 -3.78 -6.49 -4.94
C ALA A 26 -5.26 -6.89 -4.81
N PRO A 27 -5.80 -7.11 -3.59
CA PRO A 27 -7.17 -7.57 -3.45
C PRO A 27 -8.04 -6.63 -4.27
N ASN A 28 -8.48 -7.11 -5.43
CA ASN A 28 -9.27 -6.32 -6.35
C ASN A 28 -10.63 -6.31 -5.67
N ASN A 29 -10.82 -5.33 -4.79
CA ASN A 29 -12.14 -4.85 -4.52
C ASN A 29 -12.79 -4.64 -5.89
N GLU A 30 -13.93 -5.28 -6.07
CA GLU A 30 -14.70 -5.30 -7.32
C GLU A 30 -15.02 -3.85 -7.80
N SER A 31 -14.85 -2.88 -6.90
CA SER A 31 -14.67 -1.45 -7.13
C SER A 31 -13.16 -1.15 -7.18
N HIS A 32 -12.63 -0.82 -8.36
CA HIS A 32 -11.25 -0.40 -8.62
C HIS A 32 -10.79 0.88 -7.89
N GLU A 33 -11.31 1.15 -6.69
CA GLU A 33 -10.81 2.23 -5.85
C GLU A 33 -9.61 1.69 -5.09
N PRO A 34 -8.40 2.24 -5.26
CA PRO A 34 -7.31 1.91 -4.36
C PRO A 34 -7.82 2.07 -2.91
N SER A 35 -7.63 1.04 -2.07
CA SER A 35 -7.82 1.20 -0.63
C SER A 35 -6.70 2.11 -0.14
N GLU A 36 -6.89 3.41 -0.31
CA GLU A 36 -5.98 4.44 0.14
C GLU A 36 -6.13 4.60 1.65
N LEU A 37 -5.01 4.43 2.37
CA LEU A 37 -4.95 4.82 3.77
C LEU A 37 -4.93 6.34 3.83
N GLY A 38 -5.97 6.92 4.40
CA GLY A 38 -6.09 8.37 4.57
C GLY A 38 -5.10 8.90 5.61
N LEU A 39 -4.88 10.22 5.59
CA LEU A 39 -3.97 10.89 6.53
C LEU A 39 -4.38 10.69 8.00
N GLU A 40 -5.68 10.66 8.30
CA GLU A 40 -6.16 10.43 9.66
C GLU A 40 -5.89 9.00 10.12
N GLU A 41 -6.10 8.01 9.25
CA GLU A 41 -5.83 6.61 9.56
C GLU A 41 -4.34 6.37 9.79
N ALA A 42 -3.48 6.97 8.96
CA ALA A 42 -2.03 6.95 9.16
C ALA A 42 -1.63 7.57 10.51
N ARG A 43 -2.28 8.67 10.92
CA ARG A 43 -2.06 9.28 12.24
C ARG A 43 -2.48 8.35 13.37
N VAL A 44 -3.64 7.69 13.27
CA VAL A 44 -4.09 6.75 14.30
C VAL A 44 -3.11 5.58 14.42
N ILE A 45 -2.64 5.04 13.29
CA ILE A 45 -1.63 3.98 13.27
C ILE A 45 -0.35 4.43 13.99
N ASP A 46 0.11 5.65 13.74
CA ASP A 46 1.29 6.21 14.42
C ASP A 46 1.08 6.40 15.94
N LEU A 47 -0.11 6.88 16.35
CA LEU A 47 -0.46 7.01 17.77
C LEU A 47 -0.53 5.68 18.52
N LEU A 48 -0.98 4.62 17.86
CA LEU A 48 -1.01 3.27 18.41
C LEU A 48 0.38 2.64 18.44
N SER A 49 1.15 2.85 17.37
CA SER A 49 2.53 2.38 17.22
C SER A 49 3.47 3.00 18.27
N SER A 50 3.39 4.31 18.48
CA SER A 50 4.17 5.02 19.51
C SER A 50 3.91 4.55 20.94
N ARG A 51 2.77 3.89 21.19
CA ARG A 51 2.41 3.26 22.46
C ARG A 51 2.70 1.75 22.49
N GLY A 52 3.27 1.19 21.43
CA GLY A 52 3.62 -0.23 21.33
C GLY A 52 2.42 -1.16 21.18
N MET A 53 1.24 -0.65 20.79
CA MET A 53 0.04 -1.47 20.63
C MET A 53 0.02 -2.23 19.30
N ILE A 54 0.65 -1.68 18.26
CA ILE A 54 0.75 -2.26 16.92
C ILE A 54 2.14 -1.99 16.33
N PRO A 55 2.58 -2.76 15.31
CA PRO A 55 3.76 -2.41 14.51
C PRO A 55 3.60 -1.07 13.76
N PRO A 56 4.69 -0.33 13.51
CA PRO A 56 4.65 0.88 12.70
C PRO A 56 4.27 0.58 11.25
N LEU A 57 3.74 1.60 10.55
CA LEU A 57 3.44 1.51 9.12
C LEU A 57 4.73 1.22 8.34
N ARG A 58 4.79 0.07 7.66
CA ARG A 58 5.96 -0.35 6.86
C ARG A 58 5.94 0.19 5.43
N TYR A 59 4.81 0.74 5.01
CA TYR A 59 4.66 1.42 3.73
C TYR A 59 5.29 2.81 3.85
N ALA A 60 6.42 3.01 3.19
CA ALA A 60 7.01 4.33 3.01
C ALA A 60 6.49 4.90 1.69
N GLN A 61 5.92 6.12 1.73
CA GLN A 61 5.67 6.86 0.50
C GLN A 61 7.02 7.18 -0.13
N ASN A 62 7.17 6.90 -1.42
CA ASN A 62 8.31 7.42 -2.16
C ASN A 62 8.08 8.94 -2.26
N GLU A 63 8.89 9.75 -1.58
CA GLU A 63 8.87 11.21 -1.73
C GLU A 63 9.27 11.55 -3.16
N GLY A 64 8.30 11.53 -4.07
CA GLY A 64 8.47 12.03 -5.42
C GLY A 64 8.78 13.52 -5.36
N GLU A 65 10.05 13.85 -5.61
CA GLU A 65 10.57 15.12 -6.10
C GLU A 65 9.74 16.37 -5.78
N SER A 66 10.12 17.06 -4.71
CA SER A 66 9.70 18.45 -4.49
C SER A 66 10.30 19.35 -5.59
N ASP A 67 9.53 19.69 -6.63
CA ASP A 67 9.87 20.85 -7.47
C ASP A 67 9.50 22.15 -6.72
N ASN A 68 10.35 22.54 -5.78
CA ASN A 68 10.31 23.82 -5.07
C ASN A 68 11.39 24.77 -5.63
N SER A 69 11.50 24.91 -6.95
CA SER A 69 12.50 25.79 -7.58
C SER A 69 11.97 27.14 -8.11
N GLN A 70 10.70 27.52 -7.90
CA GLN A 70 10.13 28.75 -8.52
C GLN A 70 9.59 29.84 -7.57
N ALA A 71 9.84 29.79 -6.25
CA ALA A 71 9.36 30.84 -5.34
C ALA A 71 10.40 31.94 -4.98
N ASN A 72 11.69 31.76 -5.25
CA ASN A 72 12.74 32.70 -4.77
C ASN A 72 13.26 33.71 -5.81
N GLN A 73 12.57 33.93 -6.94
CA GLN A 73 12.94 34.98 -7.92
C GLN A 73 12.12 36.27 -7.81
N ALA A 74 11.21 36.40 -6.85
CA ALA A 74 10.31 37.56 -6.75
C ALA A 74 10.61 38.55 -5.60
N LEU A 75 11.82 38.54 -5.03
CA LEU A 75 12.22 39.51 -4.01
C LEU A 75 13.58 40.16 -4.31
N SER A 76 13.70 40.72 -5.52
CA SER A 76 14.63 41.81 -5.82
C SER A 76 13.79 42.97 -6.36
N GLY A 77 13.40 43.85 -5.44
CA GLY A 77 12.69 45.10 -5.69
C GLY A 77 12.89 46.02 -4.50
#